data_AF-A0A6G7VCS4-F1
#
_entry.id   AF-A0A6G7VCS4-F1
#
_cell.length_a   1.000
_cell.length_b   1.000
_cell.length_c   1.000
_cell.angle_alpha   90.00
_cell.angle_beta   90.00
_cell.angle_gamma   90.00
#
_symmetry.space_group_name_H-M   'P 1'
#
loop_
_entity.id
_entity.type
_entity.pdbx_description
1 polymer ?
#
loop_
_entity_poly.entity_id
_entity_poly.type
_entity_poly.pdbx_seq_one_letter_code
_entity_poly.pdbx_strand_id
1 'polypeptide(L)'
;MGQGVGDSLAILESPPAAAEVVSADRLAIEMRVRLYLEALGVQASDELDALAAQVNEKVEFRSRVGQLGEPLEAAIEEVHLALDRWLLAELDIDNDPDRLSAARAAVLSGQIPGWTRRWAGLSDTSLSEIIAAGWIAAVPERAPLTMDPNPIDLCCHRLVSHLLAEAKRLIALFSHHRRGLPGT
;
A
#
# COMPACT_ATOMS: atom_id res chain seq x y z
N MET A 1 -51.32 -35.21 19.10
CA MET A 1 -50.01 -35.66 19.60
C MET A 1 -48.99 -35.27 18.53
N GLY A 2 -48.27 -34.19 18.75
CA GLY A 2 -47.33 -33.60 17.78
C GLY A 2 -45.92 -34.11 18.02
N GLN A 3 -45.31 -34.69 16.99
CA GLN A 3 -43.95 -35.19 17.01
C GLN A 3 -43.24 -34.65 15.77
N GLY A 4 -42.05 -34.05 15.96
CA GLY A 4 -41.07 -33.91 14.89
C GLY A 4 -40.92 -32.52 14.25
N VAL A 5 -40.63 -31.47 15.03
CA VAL A 5 -39.96 -30.25 14.53
C VAL A 5 -38.82 -29.88 15.48
N GLY A 6 -37.91 -30.84 15.72
CA GLY A 6 -36.76 -30.66 16.63
C GLY A 6 -35.39 -30.91 15.99
N ASP A 7 -35.33 -31.65 14.87
CA ASP A 7 -34.06 -32.22 14.39
C ASP A 7 -33.31 -31.37 13.34
N SER A 8 -33.88 -30.28 12.84
CA SER A 8 -33.26 -29.52 11.73
C SER A 8 -32.38 -28.33 12.15
N LEU A 9 -32.20 -28.05 13.44
CA LEU A 9 -31.39 -26.91 13.89
C LEU A 9 -30.02 -27.28 14.50
N ALA A 10 -29.69 -28.57 14.62
CA ALA A 10 -28.41 -29.00 15.19
C ALA A 10 -27.25 -29.13 14.18
N ILE A 11 -27.48 -28.87 12.88
CA ILE A 11 -26.49 -29.07 11.81
C ILE A 11 -25.71 -27.80 11.44
N LEU A 12 -26.08 -26.62 11.95
CA LEU A 12 -25.48 -25.34 11.51
C LEU A 12 -24.45 -24.69 12.44
N GLU A 13 -23.99 -25.35 13.49
CA GLU A 13 -23.00 -24.76 14.42
C GLU A 13 -21.90 -25.75 14.86
N SER A 14 -21.37 -26.55 13.94
CA SER A 14 -19.99 -27.03 14.13
C SER A 14 -19.04 -25.97 13.57
N PRO A 15 -18.22 -25.31 14.40
CA PRO A 15 -17.13 -24.50 13.87
C PRO A 15 -16.27 -25.41 12.98
N PRO A 16 -15.83 -24.93 11.79
CA PRO A 16 -14.93 -25.71 10.95
C PRO A 16 -13.75 -26.16 11.79
N ALA A 17 -13.35 -27.42 11.66
CA ALA A 17 -12.23 -27.95 12.42
C ALA A 17 -11.03 -27.01 12.19
N ALA A 18 -10.41 -26.50 13.26
CA ALA A 18 -9.38 -25.47 13.17
C ALA A 18 -8.25 -25.82 12.18
N ALA A 19 -8.00 -27.11 11.94
CA ALA A 19 -7.06 -27.60 10.92
C ALA A 19 -7.46 -27.28 9.46
N GLU A 20 -8.76 -27.24 9.13
CA GLU A 20 -9.27 -26.88 7.80
C GLU A 20 -9.19 -25.38 7.53
N VAL A 21 -9.38 -24.55 8.57
CA VAL A 21 -9.21 -23.09 8.46
C VAL A 21 -7.74 -22.74 8.25
N VAL A 22 -6.84 -23.36 9.04
CA VAL A 22 -5.39 -23.17 8.92
C VAL A 22 -4.85 -23.64 7.56
N SER A 23 -5.44 -24.68 6.96
CA SER A 23 -5.02 -25.15 5.62
C SER A 23 -5.54 -24.26 4.49
N ALA A 24 -6.77 -23.73 4.60
CA ALA A 24 -7.32 -22.77 3.65
C ALA A 24 -6.55 -21.44 3.67
N ASP A 25 -6.18 -20.95 4.86
CA ASP A 25 -5.38 -19.74 5.03
C ASP A 25 -3.99 -19.91 4.41
N ARG A 26 -3.37 -21.09 4.57
CA ARG A 26 -2.07 -21.40 3.96
C ARG A 26 -2.12 -21.34 2.43
N LEU A 27 -3.15 -21.94 1.82
CA LEU A 27 -3.30 -21.92 0.36
C LEU A 27 -3.55 -20.49 -0.16
N ALA A 28 -4.32 -19.68 0.57
CA ALA A 28 -4.57 -18.29 0.22
C ALA A 28 -3.29 -17.44 0.28
N ILE A 29 -2.46 -17.64 1.31
CA ILE A 29 -1.16 -16.99 1.46
C ILE A 29 -0.23 -17.38 0.30
N GLU A 30 -0.08 -18.69 0.03
CA GLU A 30 0.79 -19.17 -1.04
C GLU A 30 0.39 -18.59 -2.40
N MET A 31 -0.91 -18.62 -2.73
CA MET A 31 -1.42 -18.06 -3.97
C MET A 31 -1.15 -16.55 -4.06
N ARG A 32 -1.32 -15.81 -2.96
CA ARG A 32 -1.06 -14.36 -2.97
C ARG A 32 0.42 -14.06 -3.13
N VAL A 33 1.30 -14.80 -2.45
CA VAL A 33 2.75 -14.65 -2.60
C VAL A 33 3.16 -14.87 -4.06
N ARG A 34 2.65 -15.94 -4.70
CA ARG A 34 2.89 -16.18 -6.13
C ARG A 34 2.45 -15.01 -7.01
N LEU A 35 1.20 -14.55 -6.86
CA LEU A 35 0.69 -13.40 -7.61
C LEU A 35 1.53 -12.13 -7.39
N TYR A 36 2.05 -11.95 -6.17
CA TYR A 36 2.90 -10.81 -5.86
C TYR A 36 4.28 -10.92 -6.51
N LEU A 37 4.91 -12.10 -6.48
CA LEU A 37 6.17 -12.37 -7.18
C LEU A 37 6.02 -12.19 -8.70
N GLU A 38 4.91 -12.64 -9.27
CA GLU A 38 4.57 -12.39 -10.68
C GLU A 38 4.45 -10.89 -10.98
N ALA A 39 3.79 -10.13 -10.09
CA ALA A 39 3.68 -8.68 -10.22
C ALA A 39 5.03 -7.95 -10.11
N LEU A 40 5.99 -8.53 -9.38
CA LEU A 40 7.38 -8.06 -9.34
C LEU A 40 8.17 -8.40 -10.61
N GLY A 41 7.64 -9.27 -11.48
CA GLY A 41 8.26 -9.64 -12.76
C GLY A 41 8.88 -11.04 -12.79
N VAL A 42 8.65 -11.87 -11.76
CA VAL A 42 9.08 -13.28 -11.77
C VAL A 42 8.13 -14.09 -12.64
N GLN A 43 8.59 -14.56 -13.80
CA GLN A 43 7.75 -15.25 -14.79
C GLN A 43 8.01 -16.76 -14.88
N ALA A 44 9.21 -17.20 -14.55
CA ALA A 44 9.58 -18.60 -14.68
C ALA A 44 9.06 -19.41 -13.47
N SER A 45 8.46 -20.58 -13.74
CA SER A 45 7.86 -21.41 -12.68
C SER A 45 8.90 -21.90 -11.66
N ASP A 46 10.10 -22.25 -12.10
CA ASP A 46 11.21 -22.67 -11.23
C ASP A 46 11.66 -21.54 -10.29
N GLU A 47 11.73 -20.31 -10.80
CA GLU A 47 12.04 -19.11 -10.01
C GLU A 47 10.95 -18.79 -9.00
N LEU A 48 9.67 -18.86 -9.42
CA LEU A 48 8.51 -18.66 -8.55
C LEU A 48 8.48 -19.67 -7.41
N ASP A 49 8.67 -20.95 -7.72
CA ASP A 49 8.64 -22.02 -6.73
C ASP A 49 9.78 -21.87 -5.71
N ALA A 50 10.99 -21.53 -6.18
CA ALA A 50 12.14 -21.29 -5.31
C ALA A 50 11.91 -20.09 -4.36
N LEU A 51 11.43 -18.97 -4.89
CA LEU A 51 11.18 -17.76 -4.09
C LEU A 51 9.99 -17.93 -3.13
N ALA A 52 8.90 -18.55 -3.58
CA ALA A 52 7.75 -18.84 -2.73
C ALA A 52 8.13 -19.78 -1.58
N ALA A 53 8.98 -20.79 -1.82
CA ALA A 53 9.49 -21.66 -0.78
C ALA A 53 10.32 -20.89 0.28
N GLN A 54 11.21 -20.00 -0.16
CA GLN A 54 12.01 -19.17 0.74
C GLN A 54 11.14 -18.25 1.62
N VAL A 55 10.12 -17.61 1.04
CA VAL A 55 9.18 -16.74 1.75
C VAL A 55 8.37 -17.55 2.77
N ASN A 56 7.80 -18.68 2.34
CA ASN A 56 7.01 -19.54 3.21
C ASN A 56 7.82 -20.07 4.40
N GLU A 57 9.09 -20.43 4.20
CA GLU A 57 9.97 -20.85 5.29
C GLU A 57 10.13 -19.74 6.35
N LYS A 58 10.28 -18.47 5.92
CA LYS A 58 10.41 -17.33 6.83
C LYS A 58 9.11 -16.97 7.53
N VAL A 59 7.98 -17.04 6.84
CA VAL A 59 6.65 -16.84 7.43
C VAL A 59 6.36 -17.92 8.48
N GLU A 60 6.64 -19.19 8.17
CA GLU A 60 6.52 -20.29 9.13
C GLU A 60 7.42 -20.06 10.35
N PHE A 61 8.64 -19.57 10.14
CA PHE A 61 9.53 -19.21 11.24
C PHE A 61 8.90 -18.11 12.12
N ARG A 62 8.44 -16.99 11.55
CA ARG A 62 7.79 -15.90 12.30
C ARG A 62 6.55 -16.36 13.07
N SER A 63 5.77 -17.27 12.49
CA SER A 63 4.65 -17.92 13.16
C SER A 63 5.09 -18.67 14.41
N ARG A 64 6.17 -19.46 14.35
CA ARG A 64 6.70 -20.21 15.49
C ARG A 64 7.24 -19.32 16.62
N VAL A 65 7.80 -18.15 16.30
CA VAL A 65 8.32 -17.20 17.31
C VAL A 65 7.22 -16.26 17.83
N GLY A 66 5.97 -16.43 17.41
CA GLY A 66 4.84 -15.59 17.86
C GLY A 66 4.93 -14.14 17.38
N GLN A 67 5.66 -13.89 16.29
CA GLN A 67 5.85 -12.57 15.67
C GLN A 67 5.04 -12.41 14.38
N LEU A 68 4.03 -13.26 14.22
CA LEU A 68 3.12 -13.19 13.08
C LEU A 68 2.00 -12.20 13.42
N GLY A 69 1.96 -11.10 12.69
CA GLY A 69 0.81 -10.20 12.67
C GLY A 69 -0.31 -10.82 11.82
N GLU A 70 -0.85 -10.05 10.89
CA GLU A 70 -1.75 -10.59 9.87
C GLU A 70 -0.95 -11.51 8.92
N PRO A 71 -1.33 -12.79 8.73
CA PRO A 71 -0.50 -13.76 7.99
C PRO A 71 -0.21 -13.38 6.55
N LEU A 72 -1.15 -12.74 5.86
CA LEU A 72 -0.99 -12.33 4.46
C LEU A 72 -0.03 -11.15 4.34
N GLU A 73 -0.21 -10.11 5.15
CA GLU A 73 0.67 -8.96 5.27
C GLU A 73 2.09 -9.38 5.63
N ALA A 74 2.24 -10.28 6.62
CA ALA A 74 3.53 -10.83 7.00
C ALA A 74 4.22 -11.56 5.83
N ALA A 75 3.46 -12.27 4.98
CA ALA A 75 4.02 -12.93 3.81
C ALA A 75 4.49 -11.94 2.73
N ILE A 76 3.73 -10.86 2.49
CA ILE A 76 4.12 -9.81 1.54
C ILE A 76 5.34 -9.04 2.07
N GLU A 77 5.38 -8.72 3.37
CA GLU A 77 6.56 -8.15 4.03
C GLU A 77 7.79 -9.03 3.81
N GLU A 78 7.67 -10.35 3.99
CA GLU A 78 8.79 -11.27 3.78
C GLU A 78 9.27 -11.31 2.34
N VAL A 79 8.40 -11.11 1.34
CA VAL A 79 8.83 -10.96 -0.06
C VAL A 79 9.73 -9.74 -0.21
N HIS A 80 9.32 -8.58 0.32
CA HIS A 80 10.14 -7.37 0.26
C HIS A 80 11.45 -7.51 1.03
N LEU A 81 11.41 -8.08 2.23
CA LEU A 81 12.60 -8.33 3.03
C LEU A 81 13.56 -9.32 2.34
N ALA A 82 13.03 -10.31 1.62
CA ALA A 82 13.86 -11.23 0.84
C ALA A 82 14.54 -10.52 -0.34
N LEU A 83 13.82 -9.65 -1.05
CA LEU A 83 14.39 -8.81 -2.11
C LEU A 83 15.48 -7.90 -1.55
N ASP A 84 15.23 -7.24 -0.42
CA ASP A 84 16.19 -6.34 0.22
C ASP A 84 17.45 -7.05 0.67
N ARG A 85 17.29 -8.18 1.37
CA ARG A 85 18.42 -8.98 1.83
C ARG A 85 19.29 -9.42 0.65
N TRP A 86 18.68 -9.80 -0.46
CA TRP A 86 19.42 -10.13 -1.67
C TRP A 86 20.13 -8.91 -2.26
N LEU A 87 19.46 -7.76 -2.41
CA LEU A 87 20.09 -6.54 -2.95
C LEU A 87 21.24 -6.03 -2.09
N LEU A 88 21.09 -6.05 -0.77
CA LEU A 88 22.15 -5.69 0.18
C LEU A 88 23.37 -6.60 0.00
N ALA A 89 23.15 -7.91 -0.12
CA ALA A 89 24.22 -8.89 -0.29
C ALA A 89 24.86 -8.83 -1.69
N GLU A 90 24.08 -8.63 -2.74
CA GLU A 90 24.56 -8.59 -4.13
C GLU A 90 25.39 -7.34 -4.40
N LEU A 91 25.08 -6.22 -3.74
CA LEU A 91 25.75 -4.93 -3.97
C LEU A 91 26.81 -4.58 -2.93
N ASP A 92 27.00 -5.44 -1.92
CA ASP A 92 27.88 -5.19 -0.78
C ASP A 92 27.65 -3.80 -0.16
N ILE A 93 26.37 -3.46 0.04
CA ILE A 93 25.98 -2.18 0.63
C ILE A 93 25.64 -2.38 2.10
N ASP A 94 26.22 -1.53 2.94
CA ASP A 94 25.69 -1.29 4.27
C ASP A 94 24.23 -0.81 4.15
N ASN A 95 23.43 -0.97 5.20
CA ASN A 95 21.97 -0.74 5.24
C ASN A 95 21.56 0.74 5.04
N ASP A 96 22.00 1.32 3.91
CA ASP A 96 21.80 2.66 3.42
C ASP A 96 20.46 2.68 2.65
N PRO A 97 19.45 3.38 3.18
CA PRO A 97 18.10 3.36 2.62
C PRO A 97 18.03 3.99 1.22
N ASP A 98 18.89 4.96 0.90
CA ASP A 98 18.89 5.64 -0.39
C ASP A 98 19.46 4.72 -1.47
N ARG A 99 20.58 4.05 -1.17
CA ARG A 99 21.20 3.07 -2.08
C ARG A 99 20.31 1.85 -2.28
N LEU A 100 19.67 1.35 -1.22
CA LEU A 100 18.72 0.24 -1.33
C LEU A 100 17.50 0.63 -2.19
N SER A 101 16.97 1.84 -2.01
CA SER A 101 15.85 2.34 -2.81
C SER A 101 16.22 2.48 -4.29
N ALA A 102 17.42 2.99 -4.60
CA ALA A 102 17.94 3.06 -5.96
C ALA A 102 18.12 1.66 -6.58
N ALA A 103 18.63 0.70 -5.80
CA ALA A 103 18.78 -0.68 -6.25
C ALA A 103 17.44 -1.36 -6.57
N ARG A 104 16.43 -1.17 -5.71
CA ARG A 104 15.05 -1.64 -5.98
C ARG A 104 14.51 -1.03 -7.27
N ALA A 105 14.63 0.29 -7.43
CA ALA A 105 14.17 0.96 -8.64
C ALA A 105 14.86 0.41 -9.90
N ALA A 106 16.16 0.13 -9.81
CA ALA A 106 16.93 -0.43 -10.91
C ALA A 106 16.43 -1.82 -11.33
N VAL A 107 16.23 -2.76 -10.39
CA VAL A 107 15.74 -4.11 -10.73
C VAL A 107 14.27 -4.11 -11.18
N LEU A 108 13.42 -3.29 -10.54
CA LEU A 108 12.00 -3.19 -10.88
C LEU A 108 11.72 -2.38 -12.15
N SER A 109 12.71 -1.68 -12.70
CA SER A 109 12.60 -0.99 -14.00
C SER A 109 12.47 -1.96 -15.19
N GLY A 110 12.74 -3.25 -14.98
CA GLY A 110 12.76 -4.27 -16.03
C GLY A 110 14.00 -4.24 -16.92
N GLN A 111 15.00 -3.40 -16.63
CA GLN A 111 16.21 -3.23 -17.45
C GLN A 111 17.33 -4.24 -17.15
N ILE A 112 17.22 -5.00 -16.06
CA ILE A 112 18.28 -5.89 -15.59
C ILE A 112 17.92 -7.33 -15.94
N PRO A 113 18.44 -7.91 -17.04
CA PRO A 113 18.06 -9.26 -17.45
C PRO A 113 18.56 -10.30 -16.43
N GLY A 114 17.73 -11.32 -16.16
CA GLY A 114 18.09 -12.46 -15.31
C GLY A 114 18.14 -12.17 -13.81
N TRP A 115 17.69 -10.99 -13.37
CA TRP A 115 17.71 -10.61 -11.95
C TRP A 115 16.84 -11.51 -11.07
N THR A 116 15.68 -11.93 -11.56
CA THR A 116 14.76 -12.84 -10.86
C THR A 116 15.40 -14.21 -10.65
N ARG A 117 16.13 -14.72 -11.65
CA ARG A 117 16.89 -15.97 -11.57
C ARG A 117 18.02 -15.91 -10.55
N ARG A 118 18.74 -14.79 -10.53
CA ARG A 118 19.81 -14.53 -9.56
C ARG A 118 19.25 -14.41 -8.15
N TRP A 119 18.16 -13.66 -7.97
CA TRP A 119 17.45 -13.51 -6.70
C TRP A 119 16.93 -14.86 -6.17
N ALA A 120 16.38 -15.69 -7.05
CA ALA A 120 15.93 -17.05 -6.71
C ALA A 120 17.06 -18.01 -6.30
N GLY A 121 18.33 -17.61 -6.46
CA GLY A 121 19.49 -18.49 -6.20
C GLY A 121 19.72 -19.54 -7.29
N LEU A 122 19.12 -19.37 -8.46
CA LEU A 122 19.23 -20.29 -9.60
C LEU A 122 20.31 -19.88 -10.61
N SER A 123 21.07 -18.84 -10.30
CA SER A 123 22.20 -18.34 -11.09
C SER A 123 23.32 -17.87 -10.17
N ASP A 124 24.55 -18.27 -10.48
CA ASP A 124 25.77 -17.81 -9.78
C ASP A 124 26.35 -16.52 -10.36
N THR A 125 25.78 -16.02 -11.46
CA THR A 125 26.29 -14.81 -12.12
C THR A 125 25.93 -13.58 -11.31
N SER A 126 26.95 -12.85 -10.85
CA SER A 126 26.74 -11.57 -10.17
C SER A 126 26.17 -10.53 -11.14
N LEU A 127 25.24 -9.73 -10.62
CA LEU A 127 24.60 -8.60 -11.31
C LEU A 127 24.96 -7.25 -10.69
N SER A 128 25.89 -7.24 -9.74
CA SER A 128 26.32 -6.06 -8.99
C SER A 128 26.67 -4.86 -9.89
N GLU A 129 27.52 -5.07 -10.90
CA GLU A 129 27.92 -4.03 -11.85
C GLU A 129 26.73 -3.50 -12.68
N ILE A 130 25.83 -4.38 -13.11
CA ILE A 130 24.67 -4.03 -13.94
C ILE A 130 23.64 -3.25 -13.10
N ILE A 131 23.38 -3.71 -11.88
CA ILE A 131 22.50 -3.03 -10.93
C ILE A 131 23.07 -1.66 -10.55
N ALA A 132 24.37 -1.57 -10.27
CA ALA A 132 25.04 -0.31 -9.97
C ALA A 132 25.03 0.66 -11.16
N ALA A 133 25.20 0.17 -12.39
CA ALA A 133 25.06 0.99 -13.59
C ALA A 133 23.62 1.49 -13.82
N GLY A 134 22.63 0.70 -13.37
CA GLY A 134 21.21 1.07 -13.38
C GLY A 134 20.79 2.04 -12.26
N TRP A 135 21.68 2.37 -11.32
CA TRP A 135 21.43 3.39 -10.31
C TRP A 135 21.36 4.77 -10.96
N ILE A 136 20.17 5.14 -11.40
CA ILE A 136 19.88 6.51 -11.77
C ILE A 136 19.87 7.30 -10.46
N ALA A 137 20.87 8.17 -10.27
CA ALA A 137 20.82 9.19 -9.24
C ALA A 137 19.61 10.08 -9.54
N ALA A 138 18.48 9.78 -8.90
CA ALA A 138 17.26 10.57 -8.98
C ALA A 138 17.45 11.87 -8.18
N VAL A 139 18.37 12.73 -8.64
CA VAL A 139 18.36 14.13 -8.28
C VAL A 139 17.62 14.84 -9.40
N PRO A 140 16.27 14.97 -9.32
CA PRO A 140 15.59 15.88 -10.22
C PRO A 140 16.24 17.25 -10.06
N GLU A 141 16.49 17.94 -11.17
CA GLU A 141 16.93 19.33 -11.12
C GLU A 141 15.97 20.11 -10.22
N ARG A 142 16.52 20.90 -9.31
CA ARG A 142 15.75 21.63 -8.31
C ARG A 142 14.78 22.56 -9.03
N ALA A 143 13.53 22.13 -9.20
CA ALA A 143 12.49 22.96 -9.79
C ALA A 143 12.31 24.18 -8.87
N PRO A 144 12.50 25.41 -9.36
CA PRO A 144 12.19 26.59 -8.56
C PRO A 144 10.69 26.53 -8.24
N LEU A 145 10.37 26.39 -6.94
CA LEU A 145 9.02 26.49 -6.41
C LEU A 145 8.56 27.96 -6.46
N THR A 146 8.44 28.52 -7.66
CA THR A 146 7.56 29.67 -7.90
C THR A 146 6.15 29.11 -8.04
N MET A 147 5.51 28.78 -6.92
CA MET A 147 4.06 28.68 -6.90
C MET A 147 3.52 30.10 -6.88
N ASP A 148 2.76 30.47 -7.91
CA ASP A 148 1.85 31.60 -7.78
C ASP A 148 0.86 31.27 -6.65
N PRO A 149 0.64 32.18 -5.68
CA PRO A 149 -0.35 31.96 -4.64
C PRO A 149 -1.72 31.81 -5.31
N ASN A 150 -2.28 30.60 -5.28
CA ASN A 150 -3.64 30.33 -5.72
C ASN A 150 -4.59 30.67 -4.56
N PRO A 151 -5.32 31.80 -4.61
CA PRO A 151 -6.24 32.14 -3.54
C PRO A 151 -7.39 31.13 -3.54
N ILE A 152 -7.54 30.38 -2.45
CA ILE A 152 -8.74 29.58 -2.20
C ILE A 152 -9.88 30.57 -1.94
N ASP A 153 -10.70 30.83 -2.96
CA ASP A 153 -11.89 31.68 -2.83
C ASP A 153 -12.96 30.87 -2.08
N LEU A 154 -12.94 30.96 -0.74
CA LEU A 154 -13.92 30.31 0.12
C LEU A 154 -15.31 30.87 -0.23
N CYS A 155 -16.14 30.05 -0.88
CA CYS A 155 -17.50 30.39 -1.34
C CYS A 155 -18.36 31.06 -0.24
N CYS A 156 -18.06 30.75 1.02
CA CYS A 156 -18.65 31.36 2.21
C CYS A 156 -18.48 32.90 2.26
N HIS A 157 -17.38 33.45 1.75
CA HIS A 157 -17.09 34.88 1.81
C HIS A 157 -17.95 35.70 0.82
N ARG A 158 -18.30 35.11 -0.34
CA ARG A 158 -19.26 35.69 -1.29
C ARG A 158 -20.69 35.62 -0.77
N LEU A 159 -21.06 34.56 -0.06
CA LEU A 159 -22.38 34.44 0.56
C LEU A 159 -22.55 35.43 1.72
N VAL A 160 -21.54 35.58 2.56
CA VAL A 160 -21.56 36.54 3.69
C VAL A 160 -21.63 37.99 3.18
N SER A 161 -20.90 38.35 2.14
CA SER A 161 -20.96 39.71 1.59
C SER A 161 -22.31 40.02 0.96
N HIS A 162 -22.93 39.06 0.27
CA HIS A 162 -24.29 39.20 -0.26
C HIS A 162 -25.33 39.35 0.86
N LEU A 163 -25.27 38.52 1.90
CA LEU A 163 -26.20 38.59 3.03
C LEU A 163 -26.06 39.91 3.81
N LEU A 164 -24.83 40.40 4.00
CA LEU A 164 -24.60 41.70 4.65
C LEU A 164 -25.10 42.89 3.80
N ALA A 165 -25.01 42.80 2.47
CA ALA A 165 -25.52 43.84 1.57
C ALA A 165 -27.06 43.91 1.59
N GLU A 166 -27.73 42.75 1.56
CA GLU A 166 -29.18 42.63 1.72
C GLU A 166 -29.65 43.18 3.09
N ALA A 167 -28.98 42.79 4.17
CA ALA A 167 -29.31 43.27 5.52
C ALA A 167 -29.17 44.80 5.64
N LYS A 168 -28.11 45.39 5.07
CA LYS A 168 -27.93 46.85 5.06
C LYS A 168 -29.04 47.58 4.29
N ARG A 169 -29.49 47.04 3.15
CA ARG A 169 -30.60 47.62 2.37
C ARG A 169 -31.91 47.59 3.16
N LEU A 170 -32.21 46.49 3.83
CA LEU A 170 -33.41 46.38 4.67
C LEU A 170 -33.36 47.35 5.85
N ILE A 171 -32.22 47.46 6.54
CA ILE A 171 -32.04 48.44 7.63
C ILE A 171 -32.19 49.88 7.12
N ALA A 172 -31.65 50.20 5.94
CA ALA A 172 -31.80 51.52 5.34
C ALA A 172 -33.28 51.85 5.05
N LEU A 173 -34.04 50.90 4.48
CA LEU A 173 -35.47 51.06 4.21
C LEU A 173 -36.30 51.24 5.49
N PHE A 174 -36.03 50.45 6.53
CA PHE A 174 -36.70 50.59 7.82
C PHE A 174 -36.35 51.90 8.54
N SER A 175 -35.10 52.37 8.43
CA SER A 175 -34.70 53.66 9.00
C SER A 175 -35.32 54.87 8.30
N HIS A 176 -35.66 54.74 7.01
CA HIS A 176 -36.36 55.77 6.25
C HIS A 176 -37.86 55.82 6.58
N HIS A 177 -38.49 54.67 6.86
CA HIS A 177 -39.90 54.60 7.25
C HIS A 177 -40.14 55.16 8.66
N ARG A 178 -39.15 55.09 9.56
CA ARG A 178 -39.26 55.63 10.93
C ARG A 178 -39.05 57.15 11.06
N ARG A 179 -38.63 57.85 9.99
CA ARG A 179 -38.50 59.33 9.97
C ARG A 179 -39.72 60.04 9.38
N GLY A 180 -40.83 59.34 9.18
CA GLY A 180 -42.07 59.85 8.61
C GLY A 180 -43.23 60.04 9.59
N LEU A 181 -42.97 60.32 10.88
CA LEU A 181 -43.99 60.81 11.79
C LEU A 181 -43.70 62.29 12.12
N PRO A 182 -44.34 63.25 11.41
CA PRO A 182 -44.37 64.64 11.84
C PRO A 182 -45.16 64.75 13.14
N GLY A 183 -44.62 65.55 14.05
CA GLY A 183 -45.23 65.84 15.34
C GLY A 183 -46.65 66.39 15.22
N THR A 184 -47.45 65.99 16.19
CA THR A 184 -48.49 66.80 16.83
C THR A 184 -48.40 66.53 18.31
#